data_AF-A0A7C5PPV4-F1
#
_entry.id   AF-A0A7C5PPV4-F1
#
_cell.length_a   1.000
_cell.length_b   1.000
_cell.length_c   1.000
_cell.angle_alpha   90.00
_cell.angle_beta   90.00
_cell.angle_gamma   90.00
#
_symmetry.space_group_name_H-M   'P 1'
#
loop_
_entity.id
_entity.type
_entity.pdbx_description
1 polymer ?
#
loop_
_entity_poly.entity_id
_entity_poly.type
_entity_poly.pdbx_seq_one_letter_code
_entity_poly.pdbx_strand_id
1 'polypeptide(L)' 'MEDFKMAAASMGIPLSPGQITQFETYYQHLCRWNERVNLTRITERPDVFSKHFLDSLSCLIALP' A
#
# COMPACT_ATOMS: atom_id res chain seq x y z
N MET A 1 9.05 4.01 -2.96
CA MET A 1 9.09 2.60 -2.49
C MET A 1 9.99 2.44 -1.28
N GLU A 2 11.16 3.07 -1.27
CA GLU A 2 12.03 3.10 -0.09
C GLU A 2 11.28 3.59 1.15
N ASP A 3 10.55 4.71 1.05
CA ASP A 3 9.78 5.29 2.16
C ASP A 3 8.70 4.35 2.69
N PHE A 4 7.96 3.69 1.79
CA PHE A 4 6.92 2.71 2.16
C PHE A 4 7.52 1.50 2.88
N LYS A 5 8.65 0.99 2.36
CA LYS A 5 9.37 -0.13 2.98
C LYS A 5 9.90 0.24 4.36
N MET A 6 10.48 1.43 4.50
CA MET A 6 10.98 1.93 5.78
C MET A 6 9.85 2.14 6.79
N ALA A 7 8.71 2.70 6.36
CA ALA A 7 7.55 2.90 7.23
C ALA A 7 6.92 1.58 7.68
N ALA A 8 6.78 0.59 6.80
CA ALA A 8 6.30 -0.73 7.19
C ALA A 8 7.28 -1.41 8.18
N ALA A 9 8.59 -1.28 7.95
CA ALA A 9 9.60 -1.81 8.85
C ALA A 9 9.59 -1.12 10.23
N SER A 10 9.38 0.20 10.31
CA SER A 10 9.26 0.91 11.60
C SER A 10 8.01 0.54 12.39
N MET A 11 6.97 0.04 11.71
CA MET A 11 5.78 -0.56 12.30
C MET A 11 5.98 -2.02 12.75
N GLY A 12 7.18 -2.59 12.58
CA GLY A 12 7.44 -4.01 12.88
C GLY A 12 6.98 -4.98 11.80
N ILE A 13 6.66 -4.49 10.59
CA ILE A 13 6.13 -5.27 9.47
C ILE A 13 7.14 -5.20 8.30
N PRO A 14 8.30 -5.88 8.39
CA PRO A 14 9.29 -5.85 7.32
C PRO A 14 8.72 -6.55 6.07
N LEU A 15 8.68 -5.81 4.96
CA LEU A 15 8.22 -6.34 3.69
C LEU A 15 9.38 -6.94 2.88
N SER A 16 9.19 -8.17 2.40
CA SER A 16 10.10 -8.82 1.46
C SER A 16 10.08 -8.10 0.09
N PRO A 17 11.15 -8.25 -0.73
CA PRO A 17 11.17 -7.70 -2.09
C PRO A 17 9.97 -8.14 -2.94
N GLY A 18 9.52 -9.40 -2.79
CA GLY A 18 8.35 -9.91 -3.50
C GLY A 18 7.05 -9.22 -3.08
N GLN A 19 6.84 -8.96 -1.78
CA GLN A 19 5.66 -8.23 -1.29
C GLN A 19 5.66 -6.77 -1.78
N ILE A 20 6.82 -6.12 -1.82
CA ILE A 20 6.97 -4.78 -2.39
C ILE A 20 6.52 -4.75 -3.86
N THR A 21 6.93 -5.75 -4.65
CA THR A 21 6.47 -5.89 -6.04
C THR A 21 4.97 -6.14 -6.12
N GLN A 22 4.40 -6.98 -5.24
CA GLN A 22 2.97 -7.25 -5.20
C GLN A 22 2.14 -5.99 -4.90
N PHE A 23 2.59 -5.12 -3.97
CA PHE A 23 1.93 -3.84 -3.72
C PHE A 23 1.97 -2.90 -4.94
N GLU A 24 3.07 -2.90 -5.69
CA GLU A 24 3.17 -2.13 -6.94
C GLU A 24 2.21 -2.67 -8.02
N THR A 25 2.15 -3.99 -8.19
CA THR A 25 1.20 -4.63 -9.11
C THR A 25 -0.24 -4.33 -8.68
N TYR A 26 -0.53 -4.37 -7.39
CA TYR A 26 -1.86 -4.04 -6.88
C TYR A 26 -2.22 -2.56 -7.15
N TYR A 27 -1.30 -1.63 -6.91
CA TYR A 27 -1.49 -0.21 -7.27
C TYR A 27 -1.85 -0.03 -8.76
N GLN A 28 -1.14 -0.71 -9.66
CA GLN A 28 -1.43 -0.66 -11.10
C GLN A 28 -2.83 -1.20 -11.42
N HIS A 29 -3.25 -2.29 -10.79
CA HIS A 29 -4.60 -2.83 -10.94
C HIS A 29 -5.66 -1.87 -10.38
N LEU A 30 -5.41 -1.26 -9.22
CA LEU A 30 -6.31 -0.29 -8.61
C LEU A 30 -6.55 0.88 -9.57
N CYS A 31 -5.51 1.50 -10.11
CA CYS A 31 -5.66 2.62 -11.04
C CYS A 31 -6.40 2.22 -12.31
N ARG A 32 -6.04 1.08 -12.91
CA ARG A 32 -6.72 0.57 -14.13
C ARG A 32 -8.21 0.33 -13.92
N TRP A 33 -8.61 -0.17 -12.76
CA TRP A 33 -10.02 -0.35 -12.45
C TRP A 33 -10.70 0.95 -12.03
N ASN A 34 -9.98 1.87 -11.40
CA ASN A 34 -10.51 3.17 -11.00
C ASN A 34 -10.97 3.99 -12.21
N GLU A 35 -10.27 3.89 -13.35
CA GLU A 35 -10.66 4.49 -14.64
C GLU A 35 -12.04 4.02 -15.13
N ARG A 36 -12.50 2.84 -14.69
CA ARG A 36 -13.76 2.22 -15.15
C ARG A 36 -14.91 2.39 -14.16
N VAL A 37 -14.63 2.35 -12.85
CA VAL A 37 -15.68 2.22 -11.82
C VAL A 37 -15.50 3.11 -10.57
N ASN A 38 -14.59 4.10 -10.57
CA ASN A 38 -14.39 5.05 -9.46
C ASN A 38 -14.31 4.38 -8.06
N LEU A 39 -13.37 3.46 -7.91
CA LEU A 39 -13.06 2.73 -6.67
C LEU A 39 -12.58 3.64 -5.54
N THR A 40 -11.80 4.67 -5.86
CA THR A 40 -11.24 5.60 -4.89
C THR A 40 -10.98 6.96 -5.53
N ARG A 41 -11.10 8.02 -4.71
CA ARG A 41 -10.69 9.38 -5.08
C ARG A 41 -9.19 9.61 -4.91
N ILE A 42 -8.48 8.68 -4.29
CA ILE A 42 -7.04 8.75 -4.03
C ILE A 42 -6.33 7.89 -5.06
N THR A 43 -5.71 8.53 -6.06
CA THR A 43 -5.00 7.84 -7.16
C THR A 43 -3.51 8.12 -7.17
N GLU A 44 -3.06 9.16 -6.47
CA GLU A 44 -1.64 9.52 -6.41
C GLU A 44 -0.85 8.42 -5.69
N ARG A 45 0.20 7.91 -6.35
CA ARG A 45 1.03 6.82 -5.81
C ARG A 45 1.48 7.04 -4.35
N PRO A 46 2.09 8.16 -3.96
CA PRO A 46 2.50 8.35 -2.55
C PRO A 46 1.31 8.33 -1.58
N ASP A 47 0.14 8.80 -2.01
CA ASP A 47 -1.06 8.81 -1.18
C ASP A 47 -1.70 7.43 -1.07
N VAL A 48 -1.76 6.65 -2.15
CA VAL A 48 -2.29 5.28 -2.09
C VAL A 48 -1.44 4.43 -1.15
N PHE A 49 -0.11 4.52 -1.27
CA PHE A 49 0.78 3.72 -0.44
C PHE A 49 0.70 4.11 1.05
N SER A 50 0.50 5.39 1.37
CA SER A 50 0.37 5.85 2.75
C SER A 50 -1.04 5.68 3.32
N LYS A 51 -2.06 6.17 2.62
CA LYS A 51 -3.45 6.26 3.13
C LYS A 51 -4.29 5.00 2.89
N HIS A 52 -3.86 4.11 2.00
CA HIS A 52 -4.54 2.81 1.81
C HIS A 52 -3.67 1.66 2.30
N PHE A 53 -2.46 1.51 1.78
CA PHE A 53 -1.66 0.32 2.08
C PHE A 53 -1.08 0.32 3.49
N LEU A 54 -0.36 1.38 3.91
CA LEU A 54 0.16 1.46 5.28
C LEU A 54 -0.96 1.51 6.32
N ASP A 55 -2.02 2.26 6.04
CA ASP A 55 -3.20 2.31 6.92
C ASP A 55 -3.79 0.90 7.14
N SER A 56 -3.97 0.11 6.07
CA SER A 56 -4.43 -1.28 6.17
C SER A 56 -3.45 -2.18 6.92
N LEU A 57 -2.14 -2.02 6.71
CA LEU A 57 -1.11 -2.79 7.42
C LEU A 57 -1.08 -2.47 8.92
N SER A 58 -1.41 -1.23 9.31
CA SER A 58 -1.41 -0.81 10.71
C SER A 58 -2.37 -1.63 11.58
N CYS A 59 -3.43 -2.20 10.98
CA CYS A 59 -4.34 -3.10 11.68
C CYS A 59 -3.63 -4.34 12.25
N LEU A 60 -2.52 -4.79 11.65
CA LEU A 60 -1.74 -5.93 12.17
C LEU A 60 -1.07 -5.61 13.51
N ILE A 61 -0.78 -4.34 13.79
CA ILE A 61 -0.19 -3.88 15.05
C ILE A 61 -1.21 -3.99 16.20
N ALA A 62 -2.49 -3.88 15.89
CA ALA A 62 -3.57 -3.95 16.87
C ALA A 62 -3.95 -5.40 17.25
N LEU A 63 -3.44 -6.40 16.53
CA LEU A 63 -3.71 -7.81 16.79
C LEU A 63 -2.64 -8.38 17.74
N PRO A 64 -3.05 -9.18 18.75
CA PRO A 64 -2.13 -9.78 19.74
C PRO A 64 -1.24 -10.87 19.15
#